data_AF-A5LGI5-F1
#
_entry.id   AF-A5LGI5-F1
#
_cell.length_a   1.000
_cell.length_b   1.000
_cell.length_c   1.000
_cell.angle_alpha   90.00
_cell.angle_beta   90.00
_cell.angle_gamma   90.00
#
_symmetry.space_group_name_H-M   'P 1'
#
loop_
_entity.id
_entity.type
_entity.pdbx_description
1 polymer ?
#
loop_
_entity_poly.entity_id
_entity_poly.type
_entity_poly.pdbx_seq_one_letter_code
_entity_poly.pdbx_strand_id
1 'polypeptide(L)' 'MKKELELEKFITHEVPFSEINKSFDYMLRGESIRCIIRMDA' A
#
# COMPACT_ATOMS: atom_id res chain seq x y z
N MET A 1 13.91 -23.01 -11.16
CA MET A 1 13.46 -21.62 -10.91
C MET A 1 12.21 -21.67 -10.07
N LYS A 2 12.22 -21.06 -8.88
CA LYS A 2 10.98 -20.87 -8.12
C LYS A 2 10.08 -19.91 -8.93
N LYS A 3 8.89 -20.37 -9.32
CA LYS A 3 7.88 -19.58 -10.05
C LYS A 3 7.04 -18.75 -9.06
N GLU A 4 7.70 -18.12 -8.10
CA GLU A 4 7.05 -17.33 -7.06
C GLU A 4 6.91 -15.89 -7.56
N LEU A 5 5.72 -15.31 -7.34
CA LEU A 5 5.46 -13.91 -7.68
C LEU A 5 5.99 -13.04 -6.56
N GLU A 6 6.83 -12.07 -6.91
CA GLU A 6 7.33 -11.04 -5.99
C GLU A 6 6.28 -9.92 -5.88
N LEU A 7 5.54 -9.88 -4.77
CA LEU A 7 4.43 -8.95 -4.56
C LEU A 7 4.86 -7.69 -3.80
N GLU A 8 5.90 -7.81 -2.99
CA GLU A 8 6.36 -6.81 -2.04
C GLU A 8 6.79 -5.52 -2.75
N LYS A 9 7.37 -5.62 -3.94
CA LYS A 9 7.74 -4.46 -4.76
C LYS A 9 6.56 -3.58 -5.19
N PHE A 10 5.32 -4.09 -5.15
CA PHE A 10 4.14 -3.30 -5.49
C PHE A 10 3.60 -2.54 -4.28
N ILE A 11 4.03 -2.87 -3.05
CA ILE A 11 3.66 -2.17 -1.82
C ILE A 11 4.56 -0.94 -1.71
N THR A 12 3.97 0.24 -1.85
CA THR A 12 4.69 1.53 -1.81
C THR A 12 4.47 2.29 -0.50
N HIS A 13 3.36 2.02 0.18
CA HIS A 13 2.94 2.73 1.38
C HIS A 13 2.21 1.75 2.31
N GLU A 14 2.30 2.00 3.60
CA GLU A 14 1.45 1.37 4.61
C GLU A 14 0.94 2.43 5.57
N VAL A 15 -0.33 2.34 5.96
CA VAL A 15 -0.97 3.28 6.88
C VAL A 15 -1.87 2.52 7.87
N PRO A 16 -2.05 3.02 9.11
CA PRO A 16 -3.09 2.49 9.99
C PRO A 16 -4.49 2.86 9.46
N PHE A 17 -5.50 2.10 9.85
CA PHE A 17 -6.89 2.34 9.46
C PHE A 17 -7.39 3.73 9.90
N SER A 18 -6.91 4.24 11.03
CA SER A 18 -7.18 5.61 11.52
C SER A 18 -6.77 6.70 10.53
N GLU A 19 -5.87 6.40 9.59
CA GLU A 19 -5.37 7.32 8.56
C GLU A 19 -5.79 6.91 7.15
N ILE A 20 -6.87 6.14 6.99
CA ILE A 20 -7.32 5.60 5.70
C ILE A 20 -7.38 6.65 4.57
N ASN A 21 -7.75 7.90 4.87
CA ASN A 21 -7.81 8.98 3.89
C ASN A 21 -6.45 9.28 3.22
N LYS A 22 -5.32 9.11 3.91
CA LYS A 22 -3.99 9.28 3.31
C LYS A 22 -3.76 8.33 2.15
N SER A 23 -4.33 7.11 2.19
CA SER A 23 -4.21 6.15 1.09
C SER A 23 -4.87 6.65 -0.20
N PHE A 24 -5.99 7.38 -0.07
CA PHE A 24 -6.65 8.04 -1.20
C PHE A 24 -5.82 9.22 -1.71
N ASP A 25 -5.23 10.01 -0.82
CA ASP A 25 -4.37 11.13 -1.21
C ASP A 25 -3.14 10.66 -2.01
N TYR A 26 -2.51 9.56 -1.61
CA TYR A 26 -1.40 8.97 -2.37
C TYR A 26 -1.84 8.50 -3.76
N MET A 27 -3.03 7.90 -3.85
CA MET A 27 -3.58 7.43 -5.13
C MET A 27 -3.87 8.60 -6.08
N LEU A 28 -4.53 9.65 -5.59
CA LEU A 28 -4.90 10.82 -6.39
C LEU A 28 -3.67 11.60 -6.88
N ARG A 29 -2.58 11.64 -6.10
CA ARG A 29 -1.31 12.28 -6.48
C ARG A 29 -0.44 11.41 -7.39
N GLY A 30 -0.82 10.16 -7.63
CA GLY A 30 0.01 9.20 -8.38
C GLY A 30 1.26 8.73 -7.62
N GLU A 31 1.26 8.84 -6.29
CA GLU A 31 2.39 8.49 -5.44
C GLU A 31 2.35 7.00 -5.01
N SER A 32 1.20 6.32 -5.12
CA SER A 32 1.07 4.90 -4.74
C SER A 32 0.90 3.95 -5.92
N ILE A 33 1.54 2.78 -5.85
CA ILE A 33 1.17 1.59 -6.65
C ILE A 33 0.14 0.75 -5.87
N ARG A 34 0.50 0.32 -4.65
CA ARG A 34 -0.41 -0.20 -3.62
C ARG A 34 -0.08 0.42 -2.27
N CYS A 35 -1.13 0.67 -1.50
CA CYS A 35 -1.05 1.08 -0.10
C CYS A 35 -1.73 -0.01 0.75
N ILE A 36 -1.03 -0.55 1.75
CA ILE A 36 -1.64 -1.47 2.73
C ILE A 36 -2.28 -0.63 3.83
N ILE A 37 -3.52 -0.95 4.16
CA ILE A 37 -4.22 -0.39 5.31
C ILE A 37 -4.18 -1.43 6.43
N ARG A 38 -3.44 -1.14 7.50
CA ARG A 38 -3.29 -2.00 8.67
C ARG A 38 -4.44 -1.75 9.64
N MET A 39 -5.17 -2.80 10.01
CA MET A 39 -6.35 -2.69 10.88
C MET A 39 -5.99 -2.66 12.37
N ASP A 40 -4.81 -3.15 12.72
CA ASP A 40 -4.30 -3.41 14.07
C ASP A 40 -3.22 -2.43 14.53
N ALA A 41 -2.91 -1.42 13.71
CA ALA A 41 -1.88 -0.41 13.96
C ALA A 41 -2.41 0.85 14.66
#